data_AF-A0A522B1K3-F1
#
_entry.id   AF-A0A522B1K3-F1
#
_cell.length_a   1.000
_cell.length_b   1.000
_cell.length_c   1.000
_cell.angle_alpha   90.00
_cell.angle_beta   90.00
_cell.angle_gamma   90.00
#
_symmetry.space_group_name_H-M   'P 1'
#
loop_
_entity.id
_entity.type
_entity.pdbx_description
1 polymer ?
#
loop_
_entity_poly.entity_id
_entity_poly.type
_entity_poly.pdbx_seq_one_letter_code
_entity_poly.pdbx_strand_id
1 'polypeptide(L)'
;MTLPTACVFSLLLVSSSALAQEGGGPLFPPGQQPQEFESVIQQMKFEKPTRIVGRLRSFDGYEDAIWIDWTHVHDGSQWQDLRNQREMMFKVLPRDAGMMDFFRKLKLGTSIHMIVQMDADGNRRVLSLDEGA
;
A
#
# COMPACT_ATOMS: atom_id res chain seq x y z
N MET A 1 67.44 9.46 -31.57
CA MET A 1 66.94 8.33 -32.38
C MET A 1 65.51 8.07 -31.92
N THR A 2 64.49 8.88 -32.23
CA THR A 2 63.86 9.13 -33.54
C THR A 2 63.60 7.86 -34.34
N LEU A 3 62.34 7.41 -34.35
CA LEU A 3 61.63 7.08 -35.58
C LEU A 3 60.13 7.40 -35.45
N PRO A 4 59.50 7.89 -36.53
CA PRO A 4 58.20 8.52 -36.54
C PRO A 4 57.17 7.61 -37.24
N THR A 5 56.08 8.24 -37.68
CA THR A 5 55.29 7.85 -38.86
C THR A 5 53.93 7.26 -38.53
N ALA A 6 52.97 8.16 -38.65
CA ALA A 6 51.57 7.98 -38.99
C ALA A 6 51.22 6.68 -39.72
N CYS A 7 50.24 5.96 -39.17
CA CYS A 7 49.32 5.16 -39.96
C CYS A 7 47.93 5.79 -39.83
N VAL A 8 47.53 6.48 -40.90
CA VAL A 8 46.14 6.86 -41.18
C VAL A 8 45.34 5.56 -41.31
N PHE A 9 44.50 5.27 -40.32
CA PHE A 9 43.54 4.17 -40.40
C PHE A 9 42.17 4.74 -40.75
N SER A 10 41.79 4.58 -42.02
CA SER A 10 40.42 4.71 -42.48
C SER A 10 39.57 3.65 -41.78
N LEU A 11 38.71 4.05 -40.85
CA LEU A 11 37.70 3.18 -40.27
C LEU A 11 36.39 3.33 -41.04
N LEU A 12 36.16 2.31 -41.87
CA LEU A 12 34.92 2.01 -42.56
C LEU A 12 33.77 1.83 -41.56
N LEU A 13 32.64 2.43 -41.92
CA LEU A 13 31.32 2.25 -41.32
C LEU A 13 30.96 0.76 -41.23
N VAL A 14 30.65 0.29 -40.01
CA VAL A 14 29.71 -0.81 -39.81
C VAL A 14 28.77 -0.44 -38.68
N SER A 15 27.50 -0.35 -39.07
CA SER A 15 26.34 -0.06 -38.25
C SER A 15 25.95 -1.23 -37.35
N SER A 16 25.26 -0.89 -36.26
CA SER A 16 24.39 -1.75 -35.44
C SER A 16 25.08 -2.81 -34.58
N SER A 17 25.03 -2.60 -33.26
CA SER A 17 23.99 -3.24 -32.44
C SER A 17 24.11 -2.75 -31.00
N ALA A 18 22.99 -2.32 -30.44
CA ALA A 18 22.80 -2.06 -29.03
C ALA A 18 23.24 -3.29 -28.22
N LEU A 19 24.17 -3.10 -27.29
CA LEU A 19 24.52 -4.11 -26.31
C LEU A 19 24.11 -3.61 -24.92
N ALA A 20 23.13 -4.33 -24.38
CA ALA A 20 23.02 -4.72 -22.99
C ALA A 20 23.02 -3.60 -21.93
N GLN A 21 21.83 -3.03 -21.70
CA GLN A 21 21.48 -2.60 -20.35
C GLN A 21 21.07 -3.86 -19.57
N GLU A 22 22.04 -4.44 -18.85
CA GLU A 22 21.77 -5.38 -17.77
C GLU A 22 20.99 -4.65 -16.67
N GLY A 23 19.75 -5.06 -16.46
CA GLY A 23 18.84 -4.43 -15.51
C GLY A 23 17.46 -5.03 -15.62
N GLY A 24 17.38 -6.36 -15.46
CA GLY A 24 16.16 -7.15 -15.55
C GLY A 24 15.16 -6.87 -14.42
N GLY A 25 14.49 -5.72 -14.48
CA GLY A 25 13.20 -5.48 -13.86
C GLY A 25 12.31 -4.77 -14.89
N PRO A 26 10.98 -4.95 -14.86
CA PRO A 26 10.10 -4.24 -15.79
C PRO A 26 10.31 -2.72 -15.62
N LEU A 27 10.94 -2.11 -16.63
CA LEU A 27 11.06 -0.67 -16.78
C LEU A 27 9.67 -0.13 -17.10
N PHE A 28 8.89 0.18 -16.07
CA PHE A 28 7.64 0.92 -16.25
C PHE A 28 7.99 2.27 -16.93
N PRO A 29 7.33 2.62 -18.05
CA PRO A 29 7.55 3.92 -18.68
C PRO A 29 7.26 5.04 -17.68
N PRO A 30 8.03 6.15 -17.70
CA PRO A 30 7.72 7.32 -16.88
C PRO A 30 6.27 7.75 -17.14
N GLY A 31 5.44 7.77 -16.08
CA GLY A 31 4.01 8.09 -16.16
C GLY A 31 3.05 6.91 -16.23
N GLN A 32 3.53 5.67 -16.29
CA GLN A 32 2.70 4.48 -16.13
C GLN A 32 2.91 3.87 -14.74
N GLN A 33 2.28 4.46 -13.74
CA GLN A 33 2.13 3.80 -12.44
C GLN A 33 1.21 2.57 -12.65
N PRO A 34 1.55 1.39 -12.10
CA PRO A 34 0.68 0.22 -12.22
C PRO A 34 -0.72 0.55 -11.71
N GLN A 35 -1.75 0.26 -12.51
CA GLN A 35 -3.17 0.53 -12.15
C GLN A 35 -3.54 -0.11 -10.81
N GLU A 36 -2.88 -1.23 -10.46
CA GLU A 36 -3.01 -1.91 -9.17
C GLU A 36 -2.58 -1.04 -7.97
N PHE A 37 -1.64 -0.13 -8.15
CA PHE A 37 -1.19 0.78 -7.09
C PHE A 37 -2.20 1.92 -6.88
N GLU A 38 -2.82 2.41 -7.96
CA GLU A 38 -3.91 3.39 -7.88
C GLU A 38 -5.15 2.83 -7.17
N SER A 39 -5.55 1.59 -7.48
CA SER A 39 -6.73 0.98 -6.85
C SER A 39 -6.52 0.77 -5.34
N VAL A 40 -5.33 0.31 -4.93
CA VAL A 40 -4.97 0.17 -3.51
C VAL A 40 -4.93 1.52 -2.80
N ILE A 41 -4.33 2.55 -3.40
CA ILE A 41 -4.29 3.90 -2.82
C ILE A 41 -5.69 4.48 -2.68
N GLN A 42 -6.56 4.32 -3.67
CA GLN A 42 -7.93 4.80 -3.59
C GLN A 42 -8.74 4.09 -2.49
N GLN A 43 -8.55 2.78 -2.33
CA GLN A 43 -9.18 2.02 -1.24
C GLN A 43 -8.71 2.49 0.14
N MET A 44 -7.45 2.93 0.26
CA MET A 44 -6.89 3.51 1.50
C MET A 44 -7.42 4.90 1.87
N LYS A 45 -8.19 5.56 0.99
CA LYS A 45 -8.72 6.90 1.26
C LYS A 45 -9.94 6.91 2.17
N PHE A 46 -10.72 5.81 2.21
CA PHE A 46 -11.93 5.71 3.04
C PHE A 46 -12.90 6.90 2.88
N GLU A 47 -13.05 7.46 1.67
CA GLU A 47 -13.88 8.65 1.41
C GLU A 47 -15.36 8.42 1.75
N LYS A 48 -15.83 7.17 1.57
CA LYS A 48 -17.16 6.70 1.96
C LYS A 48 -17.06 5.64 3.05
N PRO A 49 -18.13 5.42 3.85
CA PRO A 49 -18.18 4.31 4.79
C PRO A 49 -17.82 2.99 4.10
N THR A 50 -16.74 2.36 4.55
CA THR A 50 -16.17 1.17 3.92
C THR A 50 -16.08 0.06 4.95
N ARG A 51 -16.66 -1.10 4.63
CA ARG A 51 -16.58 -2.30 5.47
C ARG A 51 -15.22 -2.97 5.24
N ILE A 52 -14.49 -3.23 6.33
CA ILE A 52 -13.19 -3.88 6.32
C ILE A 52 -13.08 -4.93 7.44
N VAL A 53 -12.11 -5.81 7.29
CA VAL A 53 -11.64 -6.69 8.36
C VAL A 53 -10.17 -6.41 8.62
N GLY A 54 -9.82 -6.10 9.87
CA GLY A 54 -8.44 -5.90 10.31
C GLY A 54 -8.09 -6.78 11.51
N ARG A 55 -6.82 -7.14 11.65
CA ARG A 55 -6.30 -7.77 12.88
C ARG A 55 -5.68 -6.71 13.78
N LEU A 56 -6.08 -6.68 15.04
CA LEU A 56 -5.53 -5.77 16.03
C LEU A 56 -4.03 -6.02 16.23
N ARG A 57 -3.19 -5.01 16.01
CA ARG A 57 -1.73 -5.16 16.11
C ARG A 57 -1.16 -4.49 17.35
N SER A 58 -1.56 -3.26 17.63
CA SER A 58 -1.12 -2.52 18.81
C SER A 58 -2.05 -1.33 19.11
N PHE A 59 -1.83 -0.70 20.27
CA PHE A 59 -2.50 0.52 20.69
C PHE A 59 -1.55 1.70 20.58
N ASP A 60 -2.05 2.84 20.12
CA ASP A 60 -1.38 4.13 20.15
C ASP A 60 -1.92 4.93 21.33
N GLY A 61 -1.11 5.06 22.38
CA GLY A 61 -1.51 5.75 23.61
C GLY A 61 -1.45 7.27 23.52
N TYR A 62 -0.86 7.84 22.46
CA TYR A 62 -0.79 9.29 22.28
C TYR A 62 -2.06 9.84 21.62
N GLU A 63 -2.57 9.13 20.62
CA GLU A 63 -3.78 9.55 19.88
C GLU A 63 -5.04 8.77 20.25
N ASP A 64 -4.96 7.87 21.25
CA ASP A 64 -6.04 6.93 21.60
C ASP A 64 -6.57 6.18 20.37
N ALA A 65 -5.65 5.61 19.59
CA ALA A 65 -5.93 4.91 18.35
C ALA A 65 -5.45 3.45 18.40
N ILE A 66 -5.81 2.67 17.37
CA ILE A 66 -5.31 1.31 17.18
C ILE A 66 -4.59 1.18 15.85
N TRP A 67 -3.55 0.35 15.83
CA TRP A 67 -2.92 -0.12 14.60
C TRP A 67 -3.52 -1.47 14.23
N ILE A 68 -3.90 -1.63 12.96
CA ILE A 68 -4.44 -2.88 12.43
C ILE A 68 -3.65 -3.34 11.22
N ASP A 69 -3.55 -4.66 11.06
CA ASP A 69 -3.21 -5.27 9.77
C ASP A 69 -4.49 -5.45 8.96
N TRP A 70 -4.57 -4.83 7.78
CA TRP A 70 -5.74 -4.92 6.91
C TRP A 70 -5.76 -6.27 6.19
N THR A 71 -6.85 -7.02 6.38
CA THR A 71 -6.97 -8.37 5.81
C THR A 71 -8.01 -8.46 4.72
N HIS A 72 -9.15 -7.78 4.86
CA HIS A 72 -10.22 -7.83 3.87
C HIS A 72 -10.91 -6.49 3.70
N VAL A 73 -11.44 -6.24 2.51
CA VAL A 73 -12.32 -5.11 2.19
C VAL A 73 -13.57 -5.62 1.49
N HIS A 74 -14.72 -5.04 1.79
CA HIS A 74 -15.96 -5.34 1.07
C HIS A 74 -16.15 -4.31 -0.05
N ASP A 75 -16.25 -4.77 -1.30
CA ASP A 75 -16.43 -3.87 -2.46
C ASP A 75 -17.88 -3.39 -2.67
N GLY A 76 -18.81 -3.90 -1.85
CA GLY A 76 -20.25 -3.67 -1.97
C GLY A 76 -21.02 -4.93 -2.36
N SER A 77 -20.32 -5.93 -2.89
CA SER A 77 -20.89 -7.22 -3.31
C SER A 77 -20.21 -8.42 -2.66
N GLN A 78 -18.89 -8.37 -2.48
CA GLN A 78 -18.08 -9.47 -1.97
C GLN A 78 -16.92 -8.97 -1.11
N TRP A 79 -16.39 -9.87 -0.29
CA TRP A 79 -15.15 -9.67 0.44
C TRP A 79 -13.96 -9.99 -0.44
N GLN A 80 -13.01 -9.06 -0.52
CA GLN A 80 -11.74 -9.22 -1.19
C GLN A 80 -10.63 -9.42 -0.15
N ASP A 81 -9.81 -10.46 -0.33
CA ASP A 81 -8.65 -10.76 0.52
C ASP A 81 -7.43 -9.94 0.07
N LEU A 82 -6.88 -9.16 1.00
CA LEU A 82 -5.76 -8.26 0.76
C LEU A 82 -4.42 -8.82 1.25
N ARG A 83 -4.41 -9.98 1.94
CA ARG A 83 -3.21 -10.55 2.57
C ARG A 83 -2.10 -10.87 1.57
N ASN A 84 -2.45 -11.14 0.32
CA ASN A 84 -1.50 -11.47 -0.74
C ASN A 84 -0.93 -10.24 -1.46
N GLN A 85 -1.47 -9.03 -1.21
CA GLN A 85 -1.15 -7.83 -1.99
C GLN A 85 -0.11 -6.92 -1.32
N ARG A 86 0.29 -7.21 -0.07
CA ARG A 86 1.33 -6.63 0.82
C ARG A 86 0.75 -6.52 2.23
N GLU A 87 1.59 -6.55 3.26
CA GLU A 87 1.15 -6.25 4.63
C GLU A 87 0.74 -4.78 4.74
N MET A 88 -0.55 -4.50 4.57
CA MET A 88 -1.10 -3.16 4.71
C MET A 88 -1.46 -2.90 6.16
N MET A 89 -0.61 -2.16 6.86
CA MET A 89 -0.85 -1.73 8.24
C MET A 89 -1.24 -0.25 8.27
N PHE A 90 -2.28 0.10 9.01
CA PHE A 90 -2.62 1.50 9.24
C PHE A 90 -3.28 1.75 10.59
N LYS A 91 -3.21 3.01 11.01
CA LYS A 91 -3.85 3.54 12.21
C LYS A 91 -5.30 3.90 11.93
N VAL A 92 -6.19 3.54 12.85
CA VAL A 92 -7.59 3.96 12.90
C VAL A 92 -7.96 4.48 14.28
N LEU A 93 -8.76 5.53 14.32
CA LEU A 93 -9.30 6.10 15.53
C LEU A 93 -10.65 5.43 15.86
N PRO A 94 -10.93 5.15 17.13
CA PRO A 94 -12.25 4.73 17.56
C PRO A 94 -13.27 5.86 17.34
N ARG A 95 -14.55 5.50 17.22
CA ARG A 95 -15.64 6.49 17.14
C ARG A 95 -15.67 7.38 18.38
N ASP A 96 -15.52 6.74 19.53
CA ASP A 96 -15.73 7.31 20.86
C ASP A 96 -14.86 6.55 21.89
N ALA A 97 -14.75 7.09 23.10
CA ALA A 97 -13.96 6.49 24.17
C ALA A 97 -14.44 5.09 24.56
N GLY A 98 -15.75 4.82 24.50
CA GLY A 98 -16.30 3.51 24.81
C GLY A 98 -15.85 2.42 23.83
N MET A 99 -15.72 2.77 22.55
CA MET A 99 -15.14 1.89 21.55
C MET A 99 -13.64 1.65 21.78
N MET A 100 -12.90 2.65 22.26
CA MET A 100 -11.50 2.44 22.66
C MET A 100 -11.39 1.47 23.84
N ASP A 101 -12.24 1.62 24.85
CA ASP A 101 -12.30 0.71 26.00
C ASP A 101 -12.65 -0.73 25.58
N PHE A 102 -13.50 -0.87 24.56
CA PHE A 102 -13.76 -2.16 23.94
C PHE A 102 -12.49 -2.73 23.30
N PHE A 103 -11.79 -1.96 22.47
CA PHE A 103 -10.56 -2.43 21.82
C PHE A 103 -9.48 -2.82 22.82
N ARG A 104 -9.29 -2.05 23.90
CA ARG A 104 -8.30 -2.35 24.97
C ARG A 104 -8.56 -3.68 25.69
N LYS A 105 -9.78 -4.23 25.61
CA LYS A 105 -10.13 -5.55 26.16
C LYS A 105 -9.85 -6.71 25.20
N LEU A 106 -9.59 -6.42 23.93
CA LEU A 106 -9.29 -7.44 22.93
C LEU A 106 -7.83 -7.91 23.04
N LYS A 107 -7.59 -9.15 22.63
CA LYS A 107 -6.22 -9.67 22.47
C LYS A 107 -5.63 -9.14 21.16
N LEU A 108 -4.32 -8.90 21.15
CA LEU A 108 -3.61 -8.66 19.90
C LEU A 108 -3.79 -9.87 18.98
N GLY A 109 -3.91 -9.62 17.68
CA GLY A 109 -4.24 -10.59 16.65
C GLY A 109 -5.75 -10.83 16.46
N THR A 110 -6.62 -10.34 17.36
CA THR A 110 -8.08 -10.46 17.19
C THR A 110 -8.52 -9.83 15.87
N SER A 111 -9.31 -10.57 15.10
CA SER A 111 -9.97 -10.08 13.89
C SER A 111 -11.15 -9.19 14.27
N ILE A 112 -11.22 -8.01 13.67
CA ILE A 112 -12.25 -7.00 13.93
C ILE A 112 -12.88 -6.62 12.60
N HIS A 113 -14.20 -6.78 12.51
CA HIS A 113 -15.02 -6.32 11.40
C HIS A 113 -15.49 -4.90 11.70
N MET A 114 -15.23 -3.95 10.80
CA MET A 114 -15.41 -2.53 11.05
C MET A 114 -15.95 -1.81 9.83
N ILE A 115 -16.72 -0.75 10.06
CA ILE A 115 -17.01 0.26 9.06
C ILE A 115 -16.10 1.45 9.34
N VAL A 116 -15.24 1.81 8.38
CA VAL A 116 -14.26 2.90 8.51
C VAL A 116 -14.56 3.99 7.48
N GLN A 117 -14.42 5.24 7.89
CA GLN A 117 -14.46 6.41 7.01
C GLN A 117 -13.40 7.42 7.45
N MET A 118 -12.83 8.15 6.50
CA MET A 118 -12.01 9.31 6.79
C MET A 118 -12.89 10.47 7.27
N ASP A 119 -12.55 11.07 8.40
CA ASP A 119 -13.22 12.25 8.92
C ASP A 119 -12.68 13.56 8.31
N ALA A 120 -13.27 14.69 8.70
CA ALA A 120 -12.94 16.01 8.17
C ALA A 120 -11.47 16.44 8.46
N ASP A 121 -10.86 15.85 9.50
CA ASP A 121 -9.47 16.10 9.88
C ASP A 121 -8.48 15.19 9.14
N GLY A 122 -8.98 14.33 8.23
CA GLY A 122 -8.18 13.37 7.49
C GLY A 122 -7.86 12.08 8.26
N ASN A 123 -8.49 11.87 9.42
CA ASN A 123 -8.27 10.68 10.23
C ASN A 123 -9.21 9.55 9.81
N ARG A 124 -8.69 8.33 9.69
CA ARG A 124 -9.54 7.15 9.50
C ARG A 124 -10.21 6.82 10.82
N ARG A 125 -11.53 6.94 10.88
CA ARG A 125 -12.33 6.68 12.08
C ARG A 125 -13.25 5.49 11.87
N VAL A 126 -13.31 4.63 12.87
CA VAL A 126 -14.29 3.54 12.93
C VAL A 126 -15.66 4.17 13.22
N LEU A 127 -16.63 3.94 12.34
CA LEU A 127 -18.01 4.40 12.52
C LEU A 127 -18.84 3.39 13.32
N SER A 128 -18.62 2.10 13.11
CA SER A 128 -19.26 1.02 13.85
C SER A 128 -18.46 -0.26 13.73
N LEU A 129 -18.70 -1.17 14.67
CA LEU A 129 -18.33 -2.58 14.48
C LEU A 129 -19.37 -3.21 13.57
N ASP A 130 -18.92 -4.08 12.67
CA ASP A 130 -19.79 -4.88 11.81
C ASP A 130 -19.89 -6.27 12.43
N GLU A 131 -21.10 -6.83 12.54
CA GLU A 131 -21.32 -8.12 13.21
C GLU A 131 -20.77 -9.31 12.41
N GLY A 132 -20.26 -9.06 11.20
CA GLY A 132 -19.72 -10.10 10.32
C GLY A 132 -20.87 -10.93 9.73
N ALA A 133 -21.24 -10.62 8.50
CA ALA A 133 -22.09 -11.49 7.69
C ALA A 133 -21.23 -12.56 7.01
#